data_AF-A0A951ML69-F1
#
_entry.id   AF-A0A951ML69-F1
#
_cell.length_a   1.000
_cell.length_b   1.000
_cell.length_c   1.000
_cell.angle_alpha   90.00
_cell.angle_beta   90.00
_cell.angle_gamma   90.00
#
_symmetry.space_group_name_H-M   'P 1'
#
loop_
_entity.id
_entity.type
_entity.pdbx_description
1 polymer ?
#
loop_
_entity_poly.entity_id
_entity_poly.type
_entity_poly.pdbx_seq_one_letter_code
_entity_poly.pdbx_strand_id
1 'polypeptide(L)'
;MRTKFLLIVLLVYSVAQAQRISIKKGQVLLDKKAVVLLTTKKNIYTISSLEGQEVFSAEAKFLELENGVYKTWFVITDLETQQQNQVPHILSVMAVSRERRMIEELVKGSSKLITENGVDKNLLQSITQGEAVDLQAMFKVVNDSIVREFQYGDQVLADYKIRITVNGEILRPIVVDRNSPYNQQQEEFLGTIRFEKVGAQNKKLYTIADSENRVVARWSDFGITHVSGVGEQHLTNEVLMTNGQKYKVKEIPEESFKEITMDKSKMARRLLALVFAKGVLE
;
A
#
# COMPACT_ATOMS: atom_id res chain seq x y z
N MET A 1 38.02 14.49 27.68
CA MET A 1 37.00 13.77 28.47
C MET A 1 35.59 14.35 28.31
N ARG A 2 35.40 15.68 28.25
CA ARG A 2 34.08 16.32 28.13
C ARG A 2 33.24 15.93 26.90
N THR A 3 33.85 15.73 25.73
CA THR A 3 33.16 15.32 24.49
C THR A 3 32.69 13.86 24.48
N LYS A 4 33.39 12.96 25.18
CA LYS A 4 32.98 11.55 25.30
C LYS A 4 31.78 11.39 26.24
N PHE A 5 31.66 12.24 27.25
CA PHE A 5 30.51 12.25 28.18
C PHE A 5 29.24 12.79 27.50
N LEU A 6 29.38 13.82 26.65
CA LEU A 6 28.26 14.38 25.88
C LEU A 6 27.64 13.37 24.90
N LEU A 7 28.49 12.55 24.24
CA LEU A 7 28.06 11.49 23.34
C LEU A 7 27.28 10.38 24.06
N ILE A 8 27.68 10.00 25.28
CA ILE A 8 26.97 8.99 26.08
C ILE A 8 25.61 9.51 26.55
N VAL A 9 25.51 10.78 26.97
CA VAL A 9 24.24 11.40 27.36
C VAL A 9 23.27 11.50 26.17
N LEU A 10 23.77 11.85 24.97
CA LEU A 10 22.96 11.85 23.75
C LEU A 10 22.49 10.43 23.37
N LEU A 11 23.36 9.42 23.53
CA LEU A 11 23.01 8.04 23.23
C LEU A 11 21.95 7.49 24.19
N VAL A 12 22.06 7.78 25.50
CA VAL A 12 21.08 7.38 26.52
C VAL A 12 19.72 8.07 26.30
N TYR A 13 19.70 9.32 25.85
CA TYR A 13 18.46 10.04 25.50
C TYR A 13 17.75 9.42 24.29
N SER A 14 18.50 8.88 23.32
CA SER A 14 17.94 8.25 22.12
C SER A 14 17.29 6.88 22.36
N VAL A 15 17.61 6.20 23.47
CA VAL A 15 16.99 4.89 23.82
C VAL A 15 15.65 5.04 24.56
N ALA A 16 15.32 6.25 25.03
CA ALA A 16 14.17 6.50 25.90
C ALA A 16 12.81 6.56 25.19
N GLN A 17 12.74 6.37 23.86
CA GLN A 17 11.55 6.68 23.06
C GLN A 17 11.06 5.50 22.20
N ALA A 18 11.33 4.25 22.61
CA ALA A 18 10.72 3.08 21.99
C ALA A 18 9.70 2.45 22.94
N GLN A 19 8.50 3.07 23.06
CA GLN A 19 7.41 2.51 23.84
C GLN A 19 7.10 1.08 23.36
N ARG A 20 7.28 0.12 24.27
CA ARG A 20 7.12 -1.31 23.99
C ARG A 20 5.66 -1.67 24.09
N ILE A 21 5.07 -2.04 22.96
CA ILE A 21 3.68 -2.51 22.86
C ILE A 21 3.68 -4.04 22.93
N SER A 22 2.85 -4.60 23.80
CA SER A 22 2.60 -6.05 23.84
C SER A 22 1.15 -6.35 24.20
N ILE A 23 0.63 -7.46 23.70
CA ILE A 23 -0.73 -7.93 23.99
C ILE A 23 -0.61 -9.24 24.75
N LYS A 24 -1.22 -9.34 25.93
CA LYS A 24 -1.19 -10.55 26.78
C LYS A 24 -2.57 -10.80 27.36
N LYS A 25 -3.13 -11.98 27.09
CA LYS A 25 -4.44 -12.41 27.64
C LYS A 25 -5.55 -11.35 27.44
N GLY A 26 -5.62 -10.75 26.26
CA GLY A 26 -6.61 -9.69 25.96
C GLY A 26 -6.30 -8.34 26.61
N GLN A 27 -5.16 -8.16 27.27
CA GLN A 27 -4.71 -6.86 27.78
C GLN A 27 -3.71 -6.24 26.81
N VAL A 28 -3.82 -4.94 26.57
CA VAL A 28 -2.81 -4.14 25.88
C VAL A 28 -1.88 -3.54 26.92
N LEU A 29 -0.59 -3.82 26.78
CA LEU A 29 0.46 -3.35 27.67
C LEU A 29 1.38 -2.38 26.94
N LEU A 30 1.54 -1.18 27.51
CA LEU A 30 2.54 -0.19 27.12
C LEU A 30 3.63 -0.19 28.18
N ASP A 31 4.87 -0.50 27.78
CA ASP A 31 6.01 -0.62 28.70
C ASP A 31 5.73 -1.53 29.90
N LYS A 32 5.00 -2.63 29.65
CA LYS A 32 4.54 -3.63 30.63
C LYS A 32 3.42 -3.18 31.57
N LYS A 33 2.93 -1.93 31.47
CA LYS A 33 1.74 -1.45 32.18
C LYS A 33 0.49 -1.76 31.33
N ALA A 34 -0.49 -2.45 31.90
CA ALA A 34 -1.78 -2.64 31.23
C ALA A 34 -2.51 -1.29 31.14
N VAL A 35 -3.04 -0.96 29.96
CA VAL A 35 -3.72 0.34 29.72
C VAL A 35 -5.16 0.18 29.25
N VAL A 36 -5.47 -0.87 28.49
CA VAL A 36 -6.83 -1.20 28.01
C VAL A 36 -6.98 -2.71 27.84
N LEU A 37 -8.22 -3.16 27.74
CA LEU A 37 -8.57 -4.51 27.30
C LEU A 37 -8.92 -4.49 25.80
N LEU A 38 -8.61 -5.59 25.12
CA LEU A 38 -8.84 -5.82 23.71
C LEU A 38 -9.63 -7.13 23.53
N THR A 39 -10.77 -7.02 22.85
CA THR A 39 -11.52 -8.16 22.35
C THR A 39 -11.60 -8.09 20.84
N THR A 40 -11.27 -9.19 20.15
CA THR A 40 -11.28 -9.26 18.69
C THR A 40 -12.39 -10.18 18.20
N LYS A 41 -13.24 -9.68 17.29
CA LYS A 41 -14.23 -10.50 16.57
C LYS A 41 -14.16 -10.20 15.08
N LYS A 42 -13.64 -11.15 14.29
CA LYS A 42 -13.36 -10.98 12.86
C LYS A 42 -12.41 -9.79 12.62
N ASN A 43 -12.90 -8.70 12.02
CA ASN A 43 -12.14 -7.48 11.72
C ASN A 43 -12.50 -6.31 12.65
N ILE A 44 -13.33 -6.56 13.67
CA ILE A 44 -13.74 -5.57 14.66
C ILE A 44 -12.94 -5.80 15.93
N TYR A 45 -12.30 -4.73 16.40
CA TYR A 45 -11.51 -4.70 17.61
C TYR A 45 -12.21 -3.80 18.62
N THR A 46 -12.73 -4.40 19.69
CA THR A 46 -13.39 -3.67 20.78
C THR A 46 -12.37 -3.36 21.85
N ILE A 47 -12.25 -2.07 22.19
CA ILE A 47 -11.35 -1.56 23.21
C ILE A 47 -12.18 -1.19 24.44
N SER A 48 -11.82 -1.79 25.58
CA SER A 48 -12.47 -1.56 26.86
C SER A 48 -11.49 -0.96 27.87
N SER A 49 -12.02 -0.24 28.85
CA SER A 49 -11.29 0.12 30.06
C SER A 49 -10.81 -1.11 30.82
N LEU A 50 -9.88 -0.93 31.78
CA LEU A 50 -9.39 -2.04 32.61
C LEU A 50 -10.47 -2.60 33.53
N GLU A 51 -11.51 -1.81 33.79
CA GLU A 51 -12.72 -2.17 34.54
C GLU A 51 -13.72 -2.97 33.69
N GLY A 52 -13.47 -3.12 32.37
CA GLY A 52 -14.30 -3.91 31.46
C GLY A 52 -15.37 -3.13 30.72
N GLN A 53 -15.54 -1.83 30.98
CA GLN A 53 -16.46 -0.99 30.20
C GLN A 53 -15.93 -0.81 28.78
N GLU A 54 -16.70 -1.24 27.77
CA GLU A 54 -16.40 -1.01 26.35
C GLU A 54 -16.43 0.50 26.05
N VAL A 55 -15.38 1.00 25.40
CA VAL A 55 -15.20 2.45 25.14
C VAL A 55 -15.39 2.77 23.67
N PHE A 56 -14.67 2.08 22.79
CA PHE A 56 -14.83 2.23 21.36
C PHE A 56 -14.55 0.92 20.62
N SER A 57 -14.98 0.84 19.38
CA SER A 57 -14.57 -0.22 18.46
C SER A 57 -13.86 0.36 17.24
N ALA A 58 -12.91 -0.40 16.72
CA ALA A 58 -12.23 -0.12 15.45
C ALA A 58 -12.50 -1.28 14.48
N GLU A 59 -13.22 -1.02 13.39
CA GLU A 59 -13.39 -1.99 12.32
C GLU A 59 -12.35 -1.77 11.23
N ALA A 60 -11.50 -2.76 10.97
CA ALA A 60 -10.56 -2.72 9.86
C ALA A 60 -11.26 -2.93 8.52
N LYS A 61 -11.15 -1.94 7.64
CA LYS A 61 -11.60 -2.00 6.25
C LYS A 61 -10.40 -1.97 5.32
N PHE A 62 -10.58 -2.56 4.14
CA PHE A 62 -9.60 -2.50 3.07
C PHE A 62 -10.28 -2.49 1.71
N LEU A 63 -9.59 -1.92 0.72
CA LEU A 63 -9.94 -1.95 -0.69
C LEU A 63 -8.69 -2.30 -1.48
N GLU A 64 -8.75 -3.38 -2.25
CA GLU A 64 -7.73 -3.69 -3.25
C GLU A 64 -8.01 -2.85 -4.49
N LEU A 65 -7.02 -2.06 -4.90
CA LEU A 65 -7.06 -1.28 -6.13
C LEU A 65 -6.63 -2.14 -7.32
N GLU A 66 -7.02 -1.74 -8.52
CA GLU A 66 -6.75 -2.50 -9.75
C GLU A 66 -5.26 -2.60 -10.11
N ASN A 67 -4.44 -1.71 -9.55
CA ASN A 67 -2.98 -1.76 -9.62
C ASN A 67 -2.34 -2.68 -8.56
N GLY A 68 -3.13 -3.43 -7.80
CA GLY A 68 -2.68 -4.38 -6.76
C GLY A 68 -2.36 -3.74 -5.40
N VAL A 69 -2.50 -2.42 -5.26
CA VAL A 69 -2.27 -1.73 -3.98
C VAL A 69 -3.48 -1.88 -3.07
N TYR A 70 -3.25 -2.21 -1.80
CA TYR A 70 -4.30 -2.24 -0.78
C TYR A 70 -4.38 -0.89 -0.07
N LYS A 71 -5.56 -0.27 -0.05
CA LYS A 71 -5.89 0.86 0.82
C LYS A 71 -6.57 0.34 2.06
N THR A 72 -6.12 0.78 3.23
CA THR A 72 -6.66 0.35 4.53
C THR A 72 -7.08 1.54 5.37
N TRP A 73 -8.16 1.37 6.12
CA TRP A 73 -8.66 2.37 7.06
C TRP A 73 -9.39 1.70 8.21
N PHE A 74 -9.64 2.47 9.27
CA PHE A 74 -10.53 2.05 10.34
C PHE A 74 -11.83 2.83 10.29
N VAL A 75 -12.93 2.16 10.63
CA VAL A 75 -14.15 2.81 11.10
C VAL A 75 -14.07 2.79 12.62
N ILE A 76 -13.93 3.97 13.22
CA ILE A 76 -13.92 4.14 14.67
C ILE A 76 -15.34 4.45 15.11
N THR A 77 -15.87 3.65 16.03
CA THR A 77 -17.19 3.86 16.63
C THR A 77 -17.02 4.08 18.12
N ASP A 78 -17.43 5.24 18.62
CA ASP A 78 -17.59 5.49 20.04
C ASP A 78 -18.82 4.70 20.54
N LEU A 79 -18.61 3.80 21.50
CA LEU A 79 -19.66 2.90 21.97
C LEU A 79 -20.60 3.56 22.97
N GLU A 80 -20.23 4.72 23.54
CA GLU A 80 -21.11 5.50 24.41
C GLU A 80 -22.11 6.30 23.57
N THR A 81 -21.63 7.00 22.54
CA THR A 81 -22.46 7.89 21.70
C THR A 81 -23.02 7.22 20.45
N GLN A 82 -22.49 6.05 20.07
CA GLN A 82 -22.75 5.34 18.81
C GLN A 82 -22.36 6.15 17.56
N GLN A 83 -21.63 7.25 17.71
CA GLN A 83 -21.11 8.03 16.60
C GLN A 83 -19.87 7.35 16.03
N GLN A 84 -19.67 7.51 14.72
CA GLN A 84 -18.56 6.87 14.01
C GLN A 84 -17.97 7.76 12.94
N ASN A 85 -16.67 7.59 12.70
CA ASN A 85 -15.98 8.22 11.58
C ASN A 85 -14.85 7.32 11.05
N GLN A 86 -14.35 7.63 9.87
CA GLN A 86 -13.30 6.87 9.22
C GLN A 86 -11.93 7.53 9.42
N VAL A 87 -10.91 6.75 9.75
CA VAL A 87 -9.53 7.22 9.89
C VAL A 87 -8.57 6.42 9.01
N PRO A 88 -7.62 7.07 8.31
CA PRO A 88 -6.61 6.37 7.54
C PRO A 88 -5.82 5.41 8.42
N HIS A 89 -5.53 4.22 7.90
CA HIS A 89 -4.69 3.23 8.58
C HIS A 89 -3.48 2.95 7.71
N ILE A 90 -2.30 3.26 8.23
CA ILE A 90 -1.04 2.87 7.61
C ILE A 90 -0.61 1.55 8.26
N LEU A 91 -0.65 0.46 7.51
CA LEU A 91 -0.22 -0.84 8.03
C LEU A 91 1.24 -0.78 8.47
N SER A 92 1.49 -0.91 9.78
CA SER A 92 2.82 -1.16 10.32
C SER A 92 3.33 -2.50 9.79
N VAL A 93 4.33 -2.44 8.91
CA VAL A 93 4.96 -3.61 8.26
C VAL A 93 5.75 -4.48 9.24
N MET A 94 6.13 -3.90 10.39
CA MET A 94 7.03 -4.52 11.37
C MET A 94 6.31 -5.34 12.46
N ALA A 95 4.98 -5.27 12.56
CA ALA A 95 4.25 -6.00 13.59
C ALA A 95 3.88 -7.44 13.15
N VAL A 96 4.15 -8.38 14.05
CA VAL A 96 4.08 -9.83 13.82
C VAL A 96 2.64 -10.38 13.76
N SER A 97 1.66 -9.68 14.34
CA SER A 97 0.24 -10.10 14.32
C SER A 97 -0.71 -8.95 13.93
N ARG A 98 -1.89 -9.29 13.38
CA ARG A 98 -2.93 -8.32 12.99
C ARG A 98 -3.38 -7.43 14.15
N GLU A 99 -3.63 -8.04 15.31
CA GLU A 99 -3.98 -7.32 16.53
C GLU A 99 -2.88 -6.35 16.95
N ARG A 100 -1.62 -6.78 16.88
CA ARG A 100 -0.49 -5.91 17.22
C ARG A 100 -0.35 -4.75 16.25
N ARG A 101 -0.53 -4.96 14.94
CA ARG A 101 -0.51 -3.88 13.93
C ARG A 101 -1.57 -2.83 14.24
N MET A 102 -2.78 -3.28 14.53
CA MET A 102 -3.90 -2.40 14.86
C MET A 102 -3.61 -1.60 16.14
N ILE A 103 -3.18 -2.26 17.22
CA ILE A 103 -2.83 -1.56 18.45
C ILE A 103 -1.65 -0.60 18.23
N GLU A 104 -0.67 -0.97 17.42
CA GLU A 104 0.43 -0.06 17.06
C GLU A 104 -0.07 1.21 16.38
N GLU A 105 -1.05 1.13 15.46
CA GLU A 105 -1.66 2.33 14.86
C GLU A 105 -2.46 3.12 15.89
N LEU A 106 -3.25 2.47 16.75
CA LEU A 106 -4.04 3.16 17.77
C LEU A 106 -3.17 3.82 18.87
N VAL A 107 -1.92 3.37 19.06
CA VAL A 107 -0.99 3.94 20.05
C VAL A 107 -0.04 4.96 19.42
N LYS A 108 0.51 4.65 18.24
CA LYS A 108 1.61 5.41 17.62
C LYS A 108 1.21 6.14 16.34
N GLY A 109 0.14 5.69 15.71
CA GLY A 109 -0.31 6.15 14.41
C GLY A 109 -0.89 7.55 14.42
N SER A 110 -1.67 7.88 13.40
CA SER A 110 -2.26 9.20 13.26
C SER A 110 -3.34 9.49 14.31
N SER A 111 -4.06 8.45 14.74
CA SER A 111 -5.21 8.56 15.64
C SER A 111 -4.86 8.56 17.12
N LYS A 112 -3.73 7.96 17.54
CA LYS A 112 -3.22 7.89 18.94
C LYS A 112 -4.27 7.77 20.05
N LEU A 113 -5.33 6.99 19.81
CA LEU A 113 -6.47 6.82 20.71
C LEU A 113 -6.12 6.10 22.01
N ILE A 114 -5.03 5.33 22.06
CA ILE A 114 -4.58 4.60 23.25
C ILE A 114 -3.27 5.21 23.75
N THR A 115 -3.28 5.65 24.99
CA THR A 115 -2.14 6.26 25.69
C THR A 115 -1.72 5.43 26.91
N GLU A 116 -0.68 5.87 27.61
CA GLU A 116 -0.26 5.28 28.90
C GLU A 116 -1.31 5.38 30.02
N ASN A 117 -2.33 6.23 29.82
CA ASN A 117 -3.43 6.47 30.74
C ASN A 117 -4.75 5.81 30.28
N GLY A 118 -4.71 4.98 29.23
CA GLY A 118 -5.88 4.36 28.64
C GLY A 118 -6.36 5.11 27.39
N VAL A 119 -7.67 5.10 27.15
CA VAL A 119 -8.26 5.73 25.95
C VAL A 119 -8.32 7.25 26.11
N ASP A 120 -7.83 8.00 25.10
CA ASP A 120 -8.05 9.44 25.00
C ASP A 120 -9.49 9.71 24.54
N LYS A 121 -10.38 9.96 25.50
CA LYS A 121 -11.81 10.22 25.24
C LYS A 121 -12.06 11.51 24.46
N ASN A 122 -11.23 12.53 24.66
CA ASN A 122 -11.40 13.81 23.96
C ASN A 122 -11.05 13.65 22.48
N LEU A 123 -9.97 12.92 22.19
CA LEU A 123 -9.58 12.62 20.82
C LEU A 123 -10.58 11.67 20.15
N LEU A 124 -11.09 10.67 20.88
CA LEU A 124 -12.17 9.80 20.40
C LEU A 124 -13.38 10.62 19.95
N GLN A 125 -13.88 11.52 20.81
CA GLN A 125 -15.00 12.41 20.47
C GLN A 125 -14.66 13.32 19.29
N SER A 126 -13.48 13.93 19.26
CA SER A 126 -13.04 14.78 18.15
C SER A 126 -13.00 14.04 16.82
N ILE A 127 -12.65 12.76 16.82
CA ILE A 127 -12.63 11.93 15.61
C ILE A 127 -14.07 11.57 15.19
N THR A 128 -14.89 11.06 16.12
CA THR A 128 -16.23 10.54 15.81
C THR A 128 -17.27 11.63 15.53
N GLN A 129 -17.06 12.85 16.05
CA GLN A 129 -17.92 14.02 15.83
C GLN A 129 -17.35 15.00 14.79
N GLY A 130 -16.12 14.77 14.33
CA GLY A 130 -15.49 15.58 13.30
C GLY A 130 -16.24 15.51 11.96
N GLU A 131 -15.73 16.26 10.99
CA GLU A 131 -16.24 16.18 9.62
C GLU A 131 -16.21 14.72 9.13
N ALA A 132 -17.34 14.26 8.60
CA ALA A 132 -17.46 12.90 8.12
C ALA A 132 -16.57 12.68 6.90
N VAL A 133 -15.68 11.69 6.99
CA VAL A 133 -14.81 11.29 5.87
C VAL A 133 -15.30 9.97 5.30
N ASP A 134 -15.57 9.92 4.00
CA ASP A 134 -15.87 8.68 3.28
C ASP A 134 -14.64 8.21 2.50
N LEU A 135 -13.71 7.57 3.22
CA LEU A 135 -12.48 7.04 2.61
C LEU A 135 -12.79 5.97 1.56
N GLN A 136 -13.88 5.22 1.71
CA GLN A 136 -14.28 4.23 0.71
C GLN A 136 -14.63 4.91 -0.63
N ALA A 137 -15.44 5.97 -0.61
CA ALA A 137 -15.75 6.74 -1.81
C ALA A 137 -14.50 7.37 -2.42
N MET A 138 -13.62 7.95 -1.58
CA MET A 138 -12.35 8.53 -2.04
C MET A 138 -11.45 7.50 -2.72
N PHE A 139 -11.27 6.33 -2.12
CA PHE A 139 -10.48 5.26 -2.71
C PHE A 139 -11.13 4.68 -3.98
N LYS A 140 -12.46 4.69 -4.08
CA LYS A 140 -13.16 4.31 -5.31
C LYS A 140 -12.83 5.29 -6.45
N VAL A 141 -12.82 6.60 -6.20
CA VAL A 141 -12.44 7.61 -7.21
C VAL A 141 -11.02 7.37 -7.72
N VAL A 142 -10.08 7.09 -6.81
CA VAL A 142 -8.70 6.71 -7.18
C VAL A 142 -8.68 5.45 -8.04
N ASN A 143 -9.43 4.40 -7.64
CA ASN A 143 -9.51 3.16 -8.39
C ASN A 143 -10.10 3.36 -9.80
N ASP A 144 -11.17 4.15 -9.91
CA ASP A 144 -11.79 4.47 -11.20
C ASP A 144 -10.80 5.18 -12.14
N SER A 145 -9.89 5.99 -11.59
CA SER A 145 -8.81 6.62 -12.37
C SER A 145 -7.79 5.60 -12.87
N ILE A 146 -7.36 4.67 -12.01
CA ILE A 146 -6.45 3.58 -12.39
C ILE A 146 -7.10 2.70 -13.48
N VAL A 147 -8.39 2.39 -13.35
CA VAL A 147 -9.15 1.65 -14.37
C VAL A 147 -9.10 2.35 -15.72
N ARG A 148 -9.32 3.68 -15.75
CA ARG A 148 -9.25 4.45 -16.99
C ARG A 148 -7.86 4.42 -17.62
N GLU A 149 -6.79 4.50 -16.83
CA GLU A 149 -5.42 4.37 -17.36
C GLU A 149 -5.17 3.00 -18.00
N PHE A 150 -5.65 1.91 -17.37
CA PHE A 150 -5.55 0.59 -17.96
C PHE A 150 -6.38 0.44 -19.23
N GLN A 151 -7.61 1.00 -19.26
CA GLN A 151 -8.45 0.98 -20.45
C GLN A 151 -7.81 1.74 -21.63
N TYR A 152 -7.23 2.91 -21.36
CA TYR A 152 -6.50 3.67 -22.37
C TYR A 152 -5.29 2.87 -22.88
N GLY A 153 -4.50 2.28 -21.97
CA GLY A 153 -3.39 1.43 -22.35
C GLY A 153 -3.82 0.21 -23.17
N ASP A 154 -4.91 -0.47 -22.79
CA ASP A 154 -5.47 -1.59 -23.55
C ASP A 154 -5.91 -1.17 -24.96
N GLN A 155 -6.46 0.05 -25.10
CA GLN A 155 -6.79 0.61 -26.40
C GLN A 155 -5.54 0.87 -27.24
N VAL A 156 -4.49 1.47 -26.67
CA VAL A 156 -3.20 1.68 -27.35
C VAL A 156 -2.62 0.34 -27.83
N LEU A 157 -2.62 -0.69 -26.97
CA LEU A 157 -2.15 -2.03 -27.36
C LEU A 157 -2.96 -2.60 -28.53
N ALA A 158 -4.28 -2.40 -28.57
CA ALA A 158 -5.14 -2.86 -29.65
C ALA A 158 -4.90 -2.07 -30.96
N ASP A 159 -4.82 -0.74 -30.88
CA ASP A 159 -4.65 0.16 -32.03
C ASP A 159 -3.32 -0.10 -32.74
N TYR A 160 -2.23 -0.24 -31.97
CA TYR A 160 -0.92 -0.58 -32.50
C TYR A 160 -0.71 -2.08 -32.70
N LYS A 161 -1.72 -2.91 -32.41
CA LYS A 161 -1.67 -4.38 -32.51
C LYS A 161 -0.44 -4.98 -31.80
N ILE A 162 -0.09 -4.41 -30.65
CA ILE A 162 1.02 -4.86 -29.82
C ILE A 162 0.71 -6.27 -29.31
N ARG A 163 1.68 -7.18 -29.45
CA ARG A 163 1.57 -8.55 -28.96
C ARG A 163 2.77 -8.94 -28.12
N ILE A 164 2.55 -9.85 -27.18
CA ILE A 164 3.61 -10.48 -26.38
C ILE A 164 3.82 -11.91 -26.91
N THR A 165 5.06 -12.27 -27.25
CA THR A 165 5.40 -13.63 -27.68
C THR A 165 5.46 -14.58 -26.49
N VAL A 166 5.48 -15.90 -26.75
CA VAL A 166 5.67 -16.92 -25.70
C VAL A 166 6.99 -16.76 -24.93
N ASN A 167 7.99 -16.11 -25.53
CA ASN A 167 9.29 -15.83 -24.92
C ASN A 167 9.30 -14.49 -24.16
N GLY A 168 8.18 -13.76 -24.14
CA GLY A 168 8.06 -12.47 -23.47
C GLY A 168 8.55 -11.29 -24.31
N GLU A 169 8.70 -11.43 -25.62
CA GLU A 169 9.07 -10.29 -26.49
C GLU A 169 7.82 -9.45 -26.79
N ILE A 170 7.96 -8.13 -26.77
CA ILE A 170 6.89 -7.18 -27.09
C ILE A 170 7.13 -6.69 -28.52
N LEU A 171 6.16 -6.98 -29.39
CA LEU A 171 6.28 -6.74 -30.83
C LEU A 171 5.13 -5.89 -31.36
N ARG A 172 5.43 -5.03 -32.34
CA ARG A 172 4.47 -4.25 -33.13
C ARG A 172 4.61 -4.60 -34.61
N PRO A 173 3.52 -4.81 -35.37
CA PRO A 173 3.61 -4.95 -36.82
C PRO A 173 4.04 -3.63 -37.48
N ILE A 174 5.00 -3.70 -38.40
CA ILE A 174 5.39 -2.59 -39.27
C ILE A 174 4.50 -2.64 -40.51
N VAL A 175 3.83 -1.53 -40.81
CA VAL A 175 3.07 -1.40 -42.06
C VAL A 175 4.09 -1.16 -43.19
N VAL A 176 4.47 -2.24 -43.87
CA VAL A 176 5.25 -2.16 -45.12
C VAL A 176 4.29 -1.76 -46.25
N ASP A 177 4.72 -0.87 -47.14
CA ASP A 177 3.95 -0.39 -48.29
C ASP A 177 3.23 -1.55 -49.01
N ARG A 178 1.92 -1.42 -49.21
CA ARG A 178 1.05 -2.43 -49.83
C ARG A 178 1.47 -2.79 -51.27
N ASN A 179 2.29 -1.95 -51.91
CA ASN A 179 2.81 -2.16 -53.26
C ASN A 179 4.15 -2.91 -53.30
N SER A 180 4.72 -3.28 -52.14
CA SER A 180 5.96 -4.06 -52.09
C SER A 180 5.70 -5.54 -52.42
N PRO A 181 6.41 -6.12 -53.41
CA PRO A 181 6.34 -7.56 -53.69
C PRO A 181 6.95 -8.43 -52.59
N TYR A 182 7.61 -7.83 -51.60
CA TYR A 182 8.17 -8.48 -50.41
C TYR A 182 7.30 -8.17 -49.18
N ASN A 183 6.03 -8.61 -49.20
CA ASN A 183 5.14 -8.57 -48.04
C ASN A 183 5.50 -9.68 -47.04
N GLN A 184 6.66 -9.57 -46.40
CA GLN A 184 6.87 -10.23 -45.11
C GLN A 184 6.27 -9.32 -44.04
N GLN A 185 5.45 -9.89 -43.15
CA GLN A 185 5.01 -9.20 -41.94
C GLN A 185 6.27 -8.86 -41.13
N GLN A 186 6.80 -7.66 -41.32
CA GLN A 186 7.89 -7.16 -40.51
C GLN A 186 7.33 -6.73 -39.17
N GLU A 187 8.07 -7.04 -38.13
CA GLU A 187 7.71 -6.67 -36.77
C GLU A 187 8.86 -5.88 -36.17
N GLU A 188 8.48 -4.83 -35.46
CA GLU A 188 9.36 -4.02 -34.66
C GLU A 188 9.42 -4.60 -33.25
N PHE A 189 10.64 -4.79 -32.75
CA PHE A 189 10.89 -5.20 -31.39
C PHE A 189 10.89 -3.98 -30.47
N LEU A 190 9.95 -3.94 -29.52
CA LEU A 190 9.79 -2.82 -28.60
C LEU A 190 10.43 -3.09 -27.22
N GLY A 191 10.65 -4.36 -26.88
CA GLY A 191 11.25 -4.74 -25.61
C GLY A 191 10.85 -6.12 -25.12
N THR A 192 11.03 -6.36 -23.83
CA THR A 192 10.68 -7.65 -23.20
C THR A 192 9.85 -7.46 -21.94
N ILE A 193 9.02 -8.45 -21.64
CA ILE A 193 8.40 -8.65 -20.34
C ILE A 193 8.90 -9.97 -19.76
N ARG A 194 9.39 -9.92 -18.53
CA ARG A 194 9.90 -11.08 -17.80
C ARG A 194 9.10 -11.31 -16.54
N PHE A 195 8.97 -12.58 -16.18
CA PHE A 195 8.38 -13.03 -14.93
C PHE A 195 9.44 -13.75 -14.13
N GLU A 196 9.59 -13.36 -12.87
CA GLU A 196 10.47 -14.02 -11.92
C GLU A 196 9.76 -14.23 -10.57
N LYS A 197 10.20 -15.28 -9.87
CA LYS A 197 9.83 -15.51 -8.47
C LYS A 197 10.97 -15.02 -7.59
N VAL A 198 10.71 -14.06 -6.73
CA VAL A 198 11.72 -13.40 -5.89
C VAL A 198 11.50 -13.74 -4.42
N GLY A 199 12.62 -13.97 -3.72
CA GLY A 199 12.66 -14.16 -2.28
C GLY A 199 12.12 -15.50 -1.79
N ALA A 200 12.24 -15.73 -0.47
CA ALA A 200 11.84 -16.98 0.18
C ALA A 200 10.34 -17.31 0.08
N GLN A 201 9.51 -16.32 -0.27
CA GLN A 201 8.06 -16.44 -0.39
C GLN A 201 7.59 -16.65 -1.84
N ASN A 202 8.50 -16.88 -2.80
CA ASN A 202 8.14 -17.07 -4.21
C ASN A 202 7.30 -15.92 -4.79
N LYS A 203 7.59 -14.68 -4.37
CA LYS A 203 6.81 -13.51 -4.79
C LYS A 203 6.94 -13.29 -6.28
N LYS A 204 5.85 -12.97 -6.94
CA LYS A 204 5.84 -12.70 -8.38
C LYS A 204 6.36 -11.30 -8.62
N LEU A 205 7.27 -11.19 -9.57
CA LEU A 205 7.75 -9.92 -10.11
C LEU A 205 7.67 -9.97 -11.63
N TYR A 206 6.97 -9.01 -12.20
CA TYR A 206 6.93 -8.74 -13.63
C TYR A 206 7.82 -7.54 -13.91
N THR A 207 8.72 -7.66 -14.86
CA THR A 207 9.63 -6.59 -15.27
C THR A 207 9.47 -6.35 -16.76
N ILE A 208 9.17 -5.11 -17.16
CA ILE A 208 9.22 -4.68 -18.55
C ILE A 208 10.52 -3.92 -18.77
N ALA A 209 11.22 -4.29 -19.83
CA ALA A 209 12.39 -3.57 -20.33
C ALA A 209 12.16 -3.17 -21.78
N ASP A 210 12.71 -2.03 -22.19
CA ASP A 210 12.65 -1.56 -23.58
C ASP A 210 13.58 -2.34 -24.52
N SER A 211 13.66 -1.93 -25.77
CA SER A 211 14.52 -2.54 -26.80
C SER A 211 16.02 -2.44 -26.51
N GLU A 212 16.43 -1.49 -25.65
CA GLU A 212 17.79 -1.33 -25.12
C GLU A 212 17.99 -2.11 -23.81
N ASN A 213 17.02 -2.91 -23.37
CA ASN A 213 17.02 -3.68 -22.13
C ASN A 213 17.11 -2.80 -20.86
N ARG A 214 16.69 -1.53 -20.93
CA ARG A 214 16.52 -0.65 -19.77
C ARG A 214 15.18 -0.97 -19.11
N VAL A 215 15.16 -1.15 -17.80
CA VAL A 215 13.93 -1.46 -17.06
C VAL A 215 13.03 -0.23 -17.05
N VAL A 216 11.86 -0.36 -17.66
CA VAL A 216 10.87 0.71 -17.76
C VAL A 216 9.70 0.53 -16.81
N ALA A 217 9.41 -0.69 -16.36
CA ALA A 217 8.39 -0.91 -15.34
C ALA A 217 8.57 -2.21 -14.55
N ARG A 218 8.04 -2.23 -13.33
CA ARG A 218 7.96 -3.41 -12.47
C ARG A 218 6.62 -3.50 -11.74
N TRP A 219 6.09 -4.71 -11.65
CA TRP A 219 4.89 -5.04 -10.88
C TRP A 219 5.15 -6.26 -10.00
N SER A 220 4.93 -6.12 -8.70
CA SER A 220 5.03 -7.20 -7.72
C SER A 220 3.66 -7.66 -7.18
N ASP A 221 3.61 -8.70 -6.37
CA ASP A 221 2.39 -9.08 -5.63
C ASP A 221 1.80 -7.95 -4.76
N PHE A 222 2.53 -6.85 -4.51
CA PHE A 222 2.07 -5.68 -3.73
C PHE A 222 1.70 -4.49 -4.60
N GLY A 223 1.55 -4.74 -5.90
CA GLY A 223 1.23 -3.74 -6.90
C GLY A 223 2.46 -3.24 -7.64
N ILE A 224 2.27 -2.12 -8.33
CA ILE A 224 3.25 -1.51 -9.22
C ILE A 224 4.37 -0.87 -8.40
N THR A 225 5.59 -1.36 -8.58
CA THR A 225 6.75 -0.91 -7.81
C THR A 225 7.59 0.10 -8.57
N HIS A 226 7.49 0.14 -9.90
CA HIS A 226 8.23 1.08 -10.74
C HIS A 226 7.56 1.28 -12.10
N VAL A 227 7.57 2.52 -12.60
CA VAL A 227 7.30 2.91 -13.99
C VAL A 227 8.18 4.12 -14.29
N SER A 228 9.01 4.05 -15.32
CA SER A 228 9.88 5.15 -15.74
C SER A 228 9.06 6.39 -16.13
N GLY A 229 9.59 7.58 -15.86
CA GLY A 229 8.88 8.85 -16.12
C GLY A 229 7.77 9.18 -15.12
N VAL A 230 7.43 8.26 -14.20
CA VAL A 230 6.46 8.47 -13.13
C VAL A 230 7.23 8.51 -11.80
N GLY A 231 7.09 9.59 -11.04
CA GLY A 231 7.67 9.65 -9.69
C GLY A 231 7.10 8.53 -8.81
N GLU A 232 7.93 7.88 -7.98
CA GLU A 232 7.54 6.75 -7.11
C GLU A 232 6.28 7.02 -6.26
N GLN A 233 6.01 8.29 -5.98
CA GLN A 233 4.85 8.77 -5.23
C GLN A 233 3.51 8.48 -5.95
N HIS A 234 3.46 8.51 -7.28
CA HIS A 234 2.23 8.25 -8.04
C HIS A 234 1.87 6.75 -8.13
N LEU A 235 2.85 5.86 -7.93
CA LEU A 235 2.65 4.42 -8.11
C LEU A 235 2.17 3.72 -6.83
N THR A 236 2.46 4.31 -5.66
CA THR A 236 2.13 3.71 -4.37
C THR A 236 1.27 4.62 -3.48
N ASN A 237 1.32 5.95 -3.64
CA ASN A 237 0.77 6.87 -2.64
C ASN A 237 0.39 8.25 -3.21
N GLU A 238 -0.51 8.31 -4.20
CA GLU A 238 -1.18 9.59 -4.46
C GLU A 238 -2.17 9.93 -3.32
N VAL A 239 -1.60 10.63 -2.33
CA VAL A 239 -2.11 11.85 -1.71
C VAL A 239 -3.57 11.81 -1.25
N LEU A 240 -3.77 11.21 -0.07
CA LEU A 240 -4.67 11.81 0.93
C LEU A 240 -3.82 12.55 1.96
N MET A 241 -3.24 13.68 1.53
CA MET A 241 -2.61 14.64 2.43
C MET A 241 -3.16 16.04 2.16
N THR A 242 -4.39 16.29 2.59
CA THR A 242 -4.76 17.64 3.03
C THR A 242 -4.18 17.84 4.44
N ASN A 243 -3.01 18.50 4.50
CA ASN A 243 -2.40 19.22 5.63
C ASN A 243 -0.87 19.06 5.78
N GLY A 244 -0.13 19.33 4.70
CA GLY A 244 1.11 20.10 4.81
C GLY A 244 2.35 19.46 5.45
N GLN A 245 2.36 18.18 5.83
CA GLN A 245 3.58 17.51 6.30
C GLN A 245 4.09 16.46 5.31
N LYS A 246 5.25 16.72 4.71
CA LYS A 246 5.97 15.78 3.83
C LYS A 246 6.68 14.73 4.69
N TYR A 247 6.27 13.47 4.58
CA TYR A 247 6.99 12.35 5.20
C TYR A 247 7.94 11.72 4.16
N LYS A 248 9.22 11.57 4.52
CA LYS A 248 10.18 10.76 3.77
C LYS A 248 9.93 9.29 4.07
N VAL A 249 9.47 8.53 3.06
CA VAL A 249 9.37 7.07 3.14
C VAL A 249 10.80 6.51 3.14
N LYS A 250 11.10 5.69 4.15
CA LYS A 250 12.32 4.89 4.26
C LYS A 250 12.00 3.50 3.70
N GLU A 251 12.93 2.91 2.95
CA GLU A 251 12.81 1.59 2.33
C GLU A 251 12.15 0.55 3.26
N ILE A 252 11.11 -0.12 2.75
CA ILE A 252 10.30 -1.08 3.50
C ILE A 252 10.91 -2.49 3.36
N PRO A 253 11.15 -3.22 4.47
CA PRO A 253 11.63 -4.60 4.43
C PRO A 253 10.57 -5.58 3.91
N GLU A 254 11.05 -6.59 3.21
CA GLU A 254 10.33 -7.49 2.32
C GLU A 254 9.37 -8.51 2.97
N GLU A 255 8.85 -8.31 4.18
CA GLU A 255 8.08 -9.36 4.85
C GLU A 255 6.64 -8.96 5.16
N SER A 256 5.71 -9.72 4.56
CA SER A 256 4.30 -9.96 4.95
C SER A 256 3.20 -9.42 4.04
N PHE A 257 2.90 -10.18 2.97
CA PHE A 257 1.54 -10.23 2.43
C PHE A 257 1.20 -11.66 1.99
N LYS A 258 -0.07 -12.05 2.15
CA LYS A 258 -0.61 -13.35 1.74
C LYS A 258 -1.19 -13.25 0.33
N GLU A 259 -1.05 -14.36 -0.40
CA GLU A 259 -1.39 -14.57 -1.80
C GLU A 259 -2.85 -14.28 -2.16
N ILE A 260 -3.04 -13.47 -3.20
CA ILE A 260 -4.21 -13.56 -4.09
C ILE A 260 -3.68 -13.68 -5.52
N THR A 261 -4.02 -14.79 -6.17
CA THR A 261 -3.54 -15.16 -7.50
C THR A 261 -4.36 -14.42 -8.56
N MET A 262 -3.90 -13.26 -9.06
CA MET A 262 -4.34 -12.78 -10.37
C MET A 262 -3.74 -13.64 -11.49
N ASP A 263 -4.49 -13.83 -12.57
CA ASP A 263 -4.08 -14.57 -13.76
C ASP A 263 -2.81 -13.94 -14.39
N LYS A 264 -1.85 -14.80 -14.77
CA LYS A 264 -0.53 -14.44 -15.30
C LYS A 264 -0.61 -13.54 -16.54
N SER A 265 -1.67 -13.70 -17.34
CA SER A 265 -1.93 -12.92 -18.54
C SER A 265 -2.35 -11.48 -18.23
N LYS A 266 -3.10 -11.29 -17.15
CA LYS A 266 -3.76 -10.02 -16.80
C LYS A 266 -2.77 -9.02 -16.21
N MET A 267 -1.88 -9.44 -15.32
CA MET A 267 -0.85 -8.56 -14.72
C MET A 267 0.14 -8.07 -15.78
N ALA A 268 0.64 -8.99 -16.60
CA ALA A 268 1.55 -8.69 -17.70
C ALA A 268 0.94 -7.68 -18.67
N ARG A 269 -0.32 -7.91 -19.09
CA ARG A 269 -1.05 -7.03 -19.97
C ARG A 269 -1.32 -5.66 -19.35
N ARG A 270 -1.68 -5.59 -18.07
CA ARG A 270 -1.93 -4.31 -17.36
C ARG A 270 -0.67 -3.50 -17.15
N LEU A 271 0.44 -4.14 -16.79
CA LEU A 271 1.74 -3.46 -16.69
C LEU A 271 2.14 -2.89 -18.04
N LEU A 272 1.95 -3.66 -19.12
CA LEU A 272 2.23 -3.21 -20.48
C LEU A 272 1.30 -2.06 -20.89
N ALA A 273 -0.01 -2.18 -20.65
CA ALA A 273 -1.00 -1.13 -20.90
C ALA A 273 -0.60 0.18 -20.21
N LEU A 274 -0.17 0.12 -18.95
CA LEU A 274 0.28 1.30 -18.22
C LEU A 274 1.53 1.93 -18.84
N VAL A 275 2.53 1.13 -19.23
CA VAL A 275 3.76 1.61 -19.87
C VAL A 275 3.45 2.38 -21.16
N PHE A 276 2.53 1.87 -21.98
CA PHE A 276 2.07 2.55 -23.19
C PHE A 276 1.20 3.79 -22.88
N ALA A 277 0.31 3.70 -21.88
CA ALA A 277 -0.50 4.84 -21.45
C ALA A 277 0.35 6.03 -20.99
N LYS A 278 1.57 5.78 -20.49
CA LYS A 278 2.52 6.80 -20.05
C LYS A 278 3.53 7.21 -21.13
N GLY A 279 3.45 6.65 -22.34
CA GLY A 279 4.37 6.95 -23.45
C GLY A 279 5.82 6.53 -23.19
N VAL A 280 6.02 5.50 -22.35
CA VAL A 280 7.37 5.06 -21.95
C VAL A 280 7.96 4.07 -22.95
N LEU A 281 7.09 3.30 -23.63
CA LEU A 281 7.42 2.54 -24.83
C LEU A 281 6.62 3.14 -25.99
N GLU A 282 7.29 3.43 -27.09
CA GLU A 282 6.73 3.99 -28.32
C GLU A 282 6.94 3.06 -29.52
#